data_AF-A0A6I4RUK4-F1
#
_entry.id   AF-A0A6I4RUK4-F1
#
_cell.length_a   1.000
_cell.length_b   1.000
_cell.length_c   1.000
_cell.angle_alpha   90.00
_cell.angle_beta   90.00
_cell.angle_gamma   90.00
#
_symmetry.space_group_name_H-M   'P 1'
#
loop_
_entity.id
_entity.type
_entity.pdbx_description
1 polymer ?
#
loop_
_entity_poly.entity_id
_entity_poly.type
_entity_poly.pdbx_seq_one_letter_code
_entity_poly.pdbx_strand_id
1 'polypeptide(L)'
;MQTNNLLEQLKDIYLPEKVSQWWPLAYGWWLLLAVVILAIIVSLVFLHLRRKAKSYKDCIIDDFRKTVEKTYQQKPKEVLQDISVYLKRVALQKFPNQPIKTLHGQQWLEFLDTKLKQQSFKTTKANMLGNSYKPVELDRVTLNEIMTVAEQWLRRVL
;
A
#
# COMPACT_ATOMS: atom_id res chain seq x y z
N MET A 1 -27.04 -55.21 80.06
CA MET A 1 -27.75 -55.04 78.77
C MET A 1 -27.19 -53.80 78.11
N GLN A 2 -26.19 -53.96 77.23
CA GLN A 2 -25.59 -52.84 76.49
C GLN A 2 -26.51 -52.51 75.32
N THR A 3 -27.20 -51.38 75.42
CA THR A 3 -27.95 -50.80 74.31
C THR A 3 -26.96 -50.36 73.25
N ASN A 4 -26.78 -51.19 72.22
CA ASN A 4 -26.00 -50.84 71.05
C ASN A 4 -26.62 -49.60 70.43
N ASN A 5 -25.95 -48.46 70.58
CA ASN A 5 -26.41 -47.16 70.11
C ASN A 5 -26.15 -47.07 68.61
N LEU A 6 -26.95 -47.81 67.82
CA LEU A 6 -26.83 -47.87 66.35
C LEU A 6 -27.02 -46.49 65.68
N LEU A 7 -27.63 -45.54 66.39
CA LEU A 7 -27.85 -44.18 65.91
C LEU A 7 -26.56 -43.34 65.89
N GLU A 8 -25.58 -43.63 66.76
CA GLU A 8 -24.27 -42.95 66.75
C GLU A 8 -23.35 -43.46 65.63
N GLN A 9 -23.67 -44.59 65.00
CA GLN A 9 -22.92 -45.12 63.85
C GLN A 9 -23.38 -44.55 62.50
N LEU A 10 -24.41 -43.71 62.47
CA LEU A 10 -24.75 -42.96 61.26
C LEU A 10 -23.68 -41.88 61.05
N LYS A 11 -22.65 -42.22 60.27
CA LYS A 11 -21.73 -41.23 59.71
C LYS A 11 -22.54 -40.21 58.91
N ASP A 12 -22.34 -38.94 59.24
CA ASP A 12 -22.87 -37.81 58.49
C ASP A 12 -22.69 -38.02 56.98
N ILE A 13 -23.76 -37.75 56.22
CA ILE A 13 -23.74 -37.84 54.77
C ILE A 13 -22.79 -36.75 54.27
N TYR A 14 -21.55 -37.11 53.97
CA TYR A 14 -20.62 -36.27 53.24
C TYR A 14 -21.20 -36.05 51.84
N LEU A 15 -21.91 -34.94 51.63
CA LEU A 15 -22.10 -34.44 50.28
C LEU A 15 -20.69 -34.11 49.75
N PRO A 16 -20.29 -34.61 48.57
CA PRO A 16 -19.08 -34.09 47.95
C PRO A 16 -19.29 -32.58 47.84
N GLU A 17 -18.39 -31.79 48.44
CA GLU A 17 -18.30 -30.37 48.10
C GLU A 17 -18.41 -30.30 46.60
N LYS A 18 -19.36 -29.50 46.08
CA LYS A 18 -19.55 -29.30 44.65
C LYS A 18 -18.16 -29.13 44.09
N VAL A 19 -17.67 -30.15 43.38
CA VAL A 19 -16.43 -30.02 42.63
C VAL A 19 -16.73 -28.83 41.76
N SER A 20 -16.10 -27.71 42.07
CA SER A 20 -16.15 -26.52 41.26
C SER A 20 -15.62 -27.00 39.92
N GLN A 21 -16.53 -27.42 39.05
CA GLN A 21 -16.35 -27.87 37.67
C GLN A 21 -15.93 -26.68 36.79
N TRP A 22 -15.18 -25.76 37.40
CA TRP A 22 -14.74 -24.49 36.87
C TRP A 22 -13.22 -24.38 36.96
N TRP A 23 -12.46 -25.45 37.24
CA TRP A 23 -11.01 -25.45 37.04
C TRP A 23 -10.45 -26.86 36.75
N PRO A 24 -9.45 -27.01 35.85
CA PRO A 24 -8.80 -25.98 35.06
C PRO A 24 -9.54 -25.83 33.73
N LEU A 25 -9.74 -24.60 33.28
CA LEU A 25 -9.78 -24.37 31.84
C LEU A 25 -8.47 -24.97 31.32
N ALA A 26 -8.53 -26.20 30.79
CA ALA A 26 -7.37 -27.01 30.46
C ALA A 26 -6.36 -26.12 29.73
N TYR A 27 -5.05 -26.25 30.02
CA TYR A 27 -3.99 -25.37 29.49
C TYR A 27 -4.10 -25.07 27.98
N GLY A 28 -4.79 -25.92 27.21
CA GLY A 28 -5.19 -25.68 25.82
C GLY A 28 -5.99 -24.40 25.55
N TRP A 29 -6.78 -23.87 26.48
CA TRP A 29 -7.48 -22.59 26.29
C TRP A 29 -6.53 -21.40 26.32
N TRP A 30 -5.55 -21.43 27.22
CA TRP A 30 -4.47 -20.44 27.23
C TRP A 30 -3.64 -20.51 25.95
N LEU A 31 -3.41 -21.72 25.42
CA LEU A 31 -2.73 -21.91 24.15
C LEU A 31 -3.57 -21.38 22.97
N LEU A 32 -4.89 -21.62 22.96
CA LEU A 32 -5.82 -21.05 21.99
C LEU A 32 -5.82 -19.51 22.05
N LEU A 33 -5.91 -18.94 23.25
CA LEU A 33 -5.91 -17.50 23.47
C LEU A 33 -4.57 -16.89 23.01
N ALA A 34 -3.44 -17.54 23.30
CA ALA A 34 -2.13 -17.12 22.81
C ALA A 34 -2.05 -17.15 21.28
N VAL A 35 -2.57 -18.20 20.63
CA VAL A 35 -2.62 -18.30 19.17
C VAL A 35 -3.52 -17.21 18.56
N VAL A 36 -4.67 -16.94 19.16
CA VAL A 36 -5.58 -15.87 18.71
C VAL A 36 -4.91 -14.50 18.83
N ILE A 37 -4.26 -14.21 19.96
CA ILE A 37 -3.51 -12.96 20.15
C ILE A 37 -2.39 -12.85 19.11
N LEU A 38 -1.62 -13.93 18.90
CA LEU A 38 -0.55 -13.94 17.90
C LEU A 38 -1.10 -13.67 16.49
N ALA A 39 -2.21 -14.31 16.12
CA ALA A 39 -2.87 -14.10 14.83
C ALA A 39 -3.35 -12.65 14.66
N ILE A 40 -3.90 -12.04 15.71
CA ILE A 40 -4.30 -10.62 15.70
C ILE A 40 -3.07 -9.73 15.51
N ILE A 41 -1.99 -9.96 16.25
CA ILE A 41 -0.75 -9.17 16.13
C ILE A 41 -0.18 -9.29 14.71
N VAL A 42 -0.06 -10.52 14.19
CA VAL A 42 0.45 -10.76 12.83
C VAL A 42 -0.45 -10.08 11.80
N SER A 43 -1.76 -10.17 11.94
CA SER A 43 -2.72 -9.50 11.04
C SER A 43 -2.59 -7.97 11.09
N LEU A 44 -2.51 -7.38 12.29
CA LEU A 44 -2.34 -5.95 12.47
C LEU A 44 -1.01 -5.45 11.87
N VAL A 45 0.09 -6.16 12.13
CA VAL A 45 1.41 -5.85 11.56
C VAL A 45 1.35 -5.95 10.03
N PHE A 46 0.81 -7.04 9.49
CA PHE A 46 0.66 -7.22 8.04
C PHE A 46 -0.17 -6.11 7.39
N LEU A 47 -1.31 -5.74 7.98
CA LEU A 47 -2.15 -4.64 7.51
C LEU A 47 -1.43 -3.29 7.58
N HIS A 48 -0.66 -3.05 8.65
CA HIS A 48 0.08 -1.80 8.82
C HIS A 48 1.23 -1.66 7.81
N LEU A 49 2.00 -2.73 7.57
CA LEU A 49 3.03 -2.76 6.53
C LEU A 49 2.43 -2.55 5.13
N ARG A 50 1.30 -3.20 4.84
CA ARG A 50 0.60 -3.06 3.55
C ARG A 50 0.05 -1.65 3.35
N ARG A 51 -0.44 -1.01 4.41
CA ARG A 51 -0.89 0.40 4.40
C ARG A 51 0.27 1.37 4.17
N LYS A 52 1.44 1.16 4.80
CA LYS A 52 2.63 2.00 4.59
C LYS A 52 3.12 1.95 3.14
N ALA A 53 3.16 0.76 2.53
CA ALA A 53 3.56 0.62 1.13
C ALA A 53 2.60 1.34 0.16
N LYS A 54 1.28 1.31 0.44
CA LYS A 54 0.29 2.06 -0.34
C LYS A 54 0.42 3.57 -0.14
N SER A 55 0.61 4.01 1.10
CA SER A 55 0.77 5.41 1.47
C SER A 55 2.00 6.07 0.83
N TYR A 56 3.11 5.33 0.68
CA TYR A 56 4.31 5.88 0.03
C TYR A 56 4.08 6.19 -1.45
N LYS A 57 3.42 5.28 -2.19
CA LYS A 57 3.09 5.50 -3.60
C LYS A 57 2.15 6.68 -3.78
N ASP A 58 1.09 6.74 -2.97
CA ASP A 58 0.13 7.84 -3.01
C ASP A 58 0.78 9.18 -2.64
N CYS A 59 1.75 9.19 -1.72
CA CYS A 59 2.53 10.37 -1.37
C CYS A 59 3.37 10.90 -2.54
N ILE A 60 4.08 10.02 -3.27
CA ILE A 60 4.86 10.43 -4.45
C ILE A 60 3.94 11.02 -5.54
N ILE A 61 2.75 10.44 -5.72
CA ILE A 61 1.81 10.91 -6.74
C ILE A 61 1.21 12.27 -6.36
N ASP A 62 0.90 12.47 -5.08
CA ASP A 62 0.44 13.77 -4.58
C ASP A 62 1.52 14.84 -4.71
N ASP A 63 2.78 14.50 -4.40
CA ASP A 63 3.94 15.38 -4.60
C ASP A 63 4.14 15.74 -6.08
N PHE A 64 4.05 14.77 -6.98
CA PHE A 64 4.07 15.00 -8.43
C PHE A 64 2.95 15.97 -8.85
N ARG A 65 1.71 15.73 -8.43
CA ARG A 65 0.57 16.59 -8.77
C ARG A 65 0.76 18.03 -8.29
N LYS A 66 1.20 18.20 -7.04
CA LYS A 66 1.47 19.53 -6.46
C LYS A 66 2.59 20.26 -7.19
N THR A 67 3.66 19.54 -7.55
CA THR A 67 4.78 20.09 -8.31
C THR A 67 4.31 20.58 -9.67
N VAL A 68 3.56 19.75 -10.41
CA VAL A 68 3.05 20.09 -11.75
C VAL A 68 2.08 21.28 -11.69
N GLU A 69 1.14 21.30 -10.74
CA GLU A 69 0.19 22.42 -10.61
C GLU A 69 0.92 23.73 -10.27
N LYS A 70 1.92 23.67 -9.38
CA LYS A 70 2.74 24.85 -9.05
C LYS A 70 3.50 25.36 -10.27
N THR A 71 4.14 24.47 -11.04
CA THR A 71 4.84 24.85 -12.27
C THR A 71 3.86 25.40 -13.31
N TYR A 72 2.67 24.82 -13.44
CA TYR A 72 1.66 25.33 -14.36
C TYR A 72 1.24 26.77 -14.05
N GLN A 73 1.07 27.11 -12.77
CA GLN A 73 0.69 28.45 -12.33
C GLN A 73 1.82 29.47 -12.51
N GLN A 74 3.07 29.08 -12.25
CA GLN A 74 4.22 29.99 -12.30
C GLN A 74 4.82 30.11 -13.71
N LYS A 75 4.87 29.00 -14.44
CA LYS A 75 5.58 28.82 -15.69
C LYS A 75 4.85 27.81 -16.60
N PRO A 76 3.68 28.18 -17.15
CA PRO A 76 2.84 27.27 -17.92
C PRO A 76 3.56 26.69 -19.16
N LYS A 77 4.54 27.42 -19.72
CA LYS A 77 5.34 26.97 -20.87
C LYS A 77 6.34 25.85 -20.53
N GLU A 78 6.75 25.75 -19.27
CA GLU A 78 7.77 24.79 -18.80
C GLU A 78 7.14 23.54 -18.15
N VAL A 79 5.82 23.53 -17.91
CA VAL A 79 5.14 22.43 -17.21
C VAL A 79 5.36 21.07 -17.86
N LEU A 80 5.40 21.03 -19.20
CA LEU A 80 5.62 19.80 -19.96
C LEU A 80 7.04 19.27 -19.79
N GLN A 81 8.02 20.17 -19.69
CA GLN A 81 9.41 19.84 -19.39
C GLN A 81 9.51 19.25 -17.99
N ASP A 82 8.88 19.87 -17.01
CA ASP A 82 8.89 19.40 -15.62
C ASP A 82 8.29 18.01 -15.48
N ILE A 83 7.16 17.73 -16.14
CA ILE A 83 6.57 16.38 -16.16
C ILE A 83 7.56 15.37 -16.73
N SER A 84 8.18 15.68 -17.88
CA SER A 84 9.13 14.80 -18.54
C SER A 84 10.39 14.54 -17.68
N VAL A 85 10.92 15.58 -17.04
CA VAL A 85 12.07 15.49 -16.13
C VAL A 85 11.73 14.65 -14.90
N TYR A 86 10.55 14.83 -14.32
CA TYR A 86 10.10 14.05 -13.16
C TYR A 86 10.01 12.56 -13.51
N LEU A 87 9.35 12.22 -14.63
CA LEU A 87 9.25 10.84 -15.11
C LEU A 87 10.62 10.22 -15.38
N LYS A 88 11.54 10.97 -16.00
CA LYS A 88 12.93 10.53 -16.23
C LYS A 88 13.67 10.27 -14.92
N ARG A 89 13.52 11.13 -13.91
CA ARG A 89 14.15 10.93 -12.59
C ARG A 89 13.67 9.64 -11.94
N VAL A 90 12.36 9.38 -11.95
CA VAL A 90 11.78 8.14 -11.43
C VAL A 90 12.26 6.92 -12.21
N ALA A 91 12.30 7.02 -13.55
CA ALA A 91 12.80 5.96 -14.40
C ALA A 91 14.26 5.61 -14.07
N LEU A 92 15.14 6.61 -13.91
CA LEU A 92 16.56 6.40 -13.60
C LEU A 92 16.75 5.68 -12.27
N GLN A 93 15.93 6.02 -11.26
CA GLN A 93 15.98 5.36 -9.95
C GLN A 93 15.47 3.91 -10.01
N LYS A 94 14.43 3.65 -10.80
CA LYS A 94 13.77 2.34 -10.88
C LYS A 94 14.43 1.36 -11.84
N PHE A 95 15.13 1.85 -12.87
CA PHE A 95 15.75 1.04 -13.91
C PHE A 95 17.22 1.43 -14.13
N PRO A 96 18.12 1.21 -13.14
CA PRO A 96 19.53 1.61 -13.23
C PRO A 96 20.29 0.95 -14.39
N ASN A 97 19.86 -0.24 -14.81
CA ASN A 97 20.51 -1.01 -15.88
C ASN A 97 20.05 -0.62 -17.29
N GLN A 98 19.12 0.34 -17.44
CA GLN A 98 18.63 0.76 -18.75
C GLN A 98 19.23 2.10 -19.15
N PRO A 99 19.49 2.34 -20.46
CA PRO A 99 20.13 3.55 -20.96
C PRO A 99 19.15 4.75 -21.00
N ILE A 100 18.45 5.04 -19.90
CA ILE A 100 17.41 6.08 -19.86
C ILE A 100 17.98 7.47 -20.17
N LYS A 101 19.24 7.72 -19.83
CA LYS A 101 19.92 9.01 -20.07
C LYS A 101 19.99 9.36 -21.55
N THR A 102 20.05 8.38 -22.45
CA THR A 102 20.14 8.59 -23.90
C THR A 102 18.77 8.64 -24.56
N LEU A 103 17.68 8.37 -23.83
CA LEU A 103 16.33 8.35 -24.40
C LEU A 103 15.77 9.77 -24.50
N HIS A 104 15.45 10.18 -25.73
CA HIS A 104 14.83 11.46 -26.04
C HIS A 104 13.76 11.27 -27.13
N GLY A 105 12.85 12.24 -27.27
CA GLY A 105 11.89 12.21 -28.37
C GLY A 105 10.97 10.98 -28.34
N GLN A 106 10.84 10.36 -29.51
CA GLN A 106 10.05 9.14 -29.72
C GLN A 106 10.57 7.95 -28.89
N GLN A 107 11.89 7.78 -28.77
CA GLN A 107 12.48 6.68 -28.00
C GLN A 107 12.12 6.76 -26.50
N TRP A 108 11.99 7.99 -25.99
CA TRP A 108 11.53 8.20 -24.63
C TRP A 108 10.07 7.76 -24.44
N LEU A 109 9.18 8.13 -25.37
CA LEU A 109 7.77 7.72 -25.33
C LEU A 109 7.62 6.19 -25.48
N GLU A 110 8.43 5.57 -26.34
CA GLU A 110 8.48 4.11 -26.50
C GLU A 110 8.82 3.41 -25.21
N PHE A 111 9.85 3.88 -24.52
CA PHE A 111 10.21 3.34 -23.23
C PHE A 111 9.07 3.48 -22.20
N LEU A 112 8.40 4.64 -22.15
CA LEU A 112 7.26 4.84 -21.25
C LEU A 112 6.12 3.86 -21.55
N ASP A 113 5.78 3.68 -22.83
CA ASP A 113 4.74 2.74 -23.27
C ASP A 113 5.11 1.28 -22.98
N THR A 114 6.39 0.89 -23.01
CA THR A 114 6.79 -0.50 -22.68
C THR A 114 6.45 -0.91 -21.24
N LYS A 115 6.22 0.05 -20.34
CA LYS A 115 5.84 -0.21 -18.94
C LYS A 115 4.33 -0.21 -18.71
N LEU A 116 3.57 0.30 -19.68
CA LEU A 116 2.11 0.25 -19.69
C LEU A 116 1.62 -0.96 -20.50
N LYS A 117 0.39 -1.40 -20.23
CA LYS A 117 -0.26 -2.45 -21.04
C LYS A 117 -0.80 -1.90 -22.36
N GLN A 118 -1.02 -0.59 -22.44
CA GLN A 118 -1.57 0.12 -23.58
C GLN A 118 -0.60 1.24 -23.95
N GLN A 119 -0.50 1.56 -25.24
CA GLN A 119 0.37 2.62 -25.78
C GLN A 119 -0.24 4.00 -25.54
N SER A 120 -0.38 4.39 -24.27
CA SER A 120 -1.05 5.63 -23.88
C SER A 120 -0.22 6.87 -24.20
N PHE A 121 1.12 6.79 -24.17
CA PHE A 121 1.99 7.94 -24.44
C PHE A 121 2.09 8.27 -25.93
N LYS A 122 2.10 7.28 -26.82
CA LYS A 122 2.09 7.53 -28.26
C LYS A 122 0.73 7.94 -28.82
N THR A 123 -0.35 7.39 -28.28
CA THR A 123 -1.70 7.51 -28.87
C THR A 123 -2.46 8.75 -28.39
N THR A 124 -2.11 9.29 -27.22
CA THR A 124 -2.79 10.46 -26.63
C THR A 124 -1.97 11.75 -26.80
N LYS A 125 -2.48 12.87 -26.28
CA LYS A 125 -1.75 14.15 -26.20
C LYS A 125 -0.48 14.07 -25.35
N ALA A 126 -0.27 12.99 -24.60
CA ALA A 126 0.98 12.70 -23.90
C ALA A 126 2.18 12.53 -24.84
N ASN A 127 1.97 12.36 -26.15
CA ASN A 127 3.04 12.36 -27.16
C ASN A 127 3.84 13.67 -27.17
N MET A 128 3.25 14.77 -26.67
CA MET A 128 3.91 16.06 -26.51
C MET A 128 5.14 15.96 -25.60
N LEU A 129 5.18 15.01 -24.65
CA LEU A 129 6.33 14.77 -23.78
C LEU A 129 7.60 14.38 -24.55
N GLY A 130 7.49 13.87 -25.79
CA GLY A 130 8.64 13.60 -26.64
C GLY A 130 9.41 14.88 -26.99
N ASN A 131 8.70 16.01 -27.12
CA ASN A 131 9.27 17.31 -27.43
C ASN A 131 9.21 18.27 -26.22
N SER A 132 9.33 17.74 -25.01
CA SER A 132 9.13 18.49 -23.76
C SER A 132 10.05 19.70 -23.56
N TYR A 133 11.14 19.79 -24.32
CA TYR A 133 12.09 20.93 -24.27
C TYR A 133 11.62 22.14 -25.07
N LYS A 134 10.56 22.01 -25.89
CA LYS A 134 9.96 23.15 -26.58
C LYS A 134 8.97 23.83 -25.63
N PRO A 135 9.08 25.15 -25.41
CA PRO A 135 8.10 25.87 -24.60
C PRO A 135 6.74 25.84 -25.31
N VAL A 136 5.74 25.24 -24.68
CA VAL A 136 4.38 25.11 -25.22
C VAL A 136 3.41 25.48 -24.12
N GLU A 137 2.50 26.42 -24.39
CA GLU A 137 1.39 26.69 -23.50
C GLU A 137 0.34 25.59 -23.64
N LEU A 138 0.04 24.92 -22.54
CA LEU A 138 -0.95 23.85 -22.49
C LEU A 138 -2.26 24.37 -21.90
N ASP A 139 -3.36 24.07 -22.57
CA ASP A 139 -4.69 24.19 -21.97
C ASP A 139 -4.84 23.19 -20.80
N ARG A 140 -5.65 23.55 -19.80
CA ARG A 140 -5.89 22.73 -18.60
C ARG A 140 -6.43 21.35 -18.96
N VAL A 141 -7.28 21.23 -19.97
CA VAL A 141 -7.83 19.93 -20.39
C VAL A 141 -6.70 19.01 -20.88
N THR A 142 -5.82 19.54 -21.72
CA THR A 142 -4.66 18.80 -22.24
C THR A 142 -3.66 18.46 -21.14
N LEU A 143 -3.40 19.39 -20.21
CA LEU A 143 -2.54 19.13 -19.06
C LEU A 143 -3.09 17.96 -18.22
N ASN A 144 -4.40 17.96 -17.92
CA ASN A 144 -5.03 16.91 -17.13
C ASN A 144 -4.98 15.54 -17.82
N GLU A 145 -5.16 15.49 -19.14
CA GLU A 145 -4.97 14.25 -19.92
C GLU A 145 -3.54 13.70 -19.77
N ILE A 146 -2.53 14.56 -19.93
CA ILE A 146 -1.12 14.17 -19.80
C ILE A 146 -0.81 13.73 -18.37
N MET A 147 -1.28 14.47 -17.37
CA MET A 147 -1.12 14.13 -15.96
C MET A 147 -1.74 12.76 -15.64
N THR A 148 -2.92 12.46 -16.18
CA THR A 148 -3.58 11.16 -15.96
C THR A 148 -2.72 10.01 -16.46
N VAL A 149 -2.15 10.12 -17.66
CA VAL A 149 -1.27 9.09 -18.24
C VAL A 149 0.04 8.99 -17.45
N ALA A 150 0.63 10.12 -17.05
CA ALA A 150 1.83 10.16 -16.21
C ALA A 150 1.60 9.50 -14.83
N GLU A 151 0.48 9.80 -14.16
CA GLU A 151 0.10 9.20 -12.89
C GLU A 151 -0.10 7.68 -13.01
N GLN A 152 -0.75 7.21 -14.08
CA GLN A 152 -0.92 5.77 -14.35
C GLN A 152 0.44 5.07 -14.49
N TRP A 153 1.38 5.68 -15.21
CA TRP A 153 2.73 5.15 -15.36
C TRP A 153 3.47 5.12 -14.02
N LEU A 154 3.42 6.22 -13.24
CA LEU A 154 4.04 6.28 -11.91
C LEU A 154 3.48 5.19 -10.99
N ARG A 155 2.16 4.99 -10.94
CA ARG A 155 1.51 3.92 -10.15
C ARG A 155 1.98 2.52 -10.54
N ARG A 156 2.34 2.33 -11.81
CA ARG A 156 2.77 1.03 -12.36
C ARG A 156 4.24 0.74 -12.06
N VAL A 157 5.09 1.77 -12.06
CA VAL A 157 6.55 1.66 -11.91
C VAL A 157 7.01 1.79 -10.44
N LEU A 158 6.27 2.54 -9.62
CA LEU A 158 6.51 2.66 -8.18
C LEU A 158 6.16 1.37 -7.43
#